data_AF-A0A951SYQ2-F1
#
_entry.id   AF-A0A951SYQ2-F1
#
_cell.length_a   1.000
_cell.length_b   1.000
_cell.length_c   1.000
_cell.angle_alpha   90.00
_cell.angle_beta   90.00
_cell.angle_gamma   90.00
#
_symmetry.space_group_name_H-M   'P 1'
#
loop_
_entity.id
_entity.type
_entity.pdbx_description
1 polymer ?
#
loop_
_entity_poly.entity_id
_entity_poly.type
_entity_poly.pdbx_seq_one_letter_code
_entity_poly.pdbx_strand_id
1 'polypeptide(L)'
;MNRDLQELPRFDDKWSFLYFEKGHIEQDVQTVAYMYADKKVPIPIETLSVLMLGPGTTITQAAIKLLAEARCLICWVGEDGVRMYSAGTVGTYSARNLLRQAQLFNDPDARLVVVRRLYSMRFKEPIDTRLSIEQLRGKEGARVRIAYKEAAEEYGIEWAGRNYDQSQWGISDPVNKALSAANSCLYGLCHAAILAVGCSPGIGFIHT
;
A
#
# COMPACT_ATOMS: atom_id res chain seq x y z
N MET A 1 8.04 -17.57 -28.66
CA MET A 1 7.99 -18.46 -27.48
C MET A 1 6.93 -17.88 -26.55
N ASN A 2 5.71 -18.43 -26.60
CA ASN A 2 4.65 -18.05 -25.66
C ASN A 2 5.12 -18.44 -24.27
N ARG A 3 5.39 -17.46 -23.40
CA ARG A 3 5.52 -17.72 -21.96
C ARG A 3 4.15 -18.20 -21.50
N ASP A 4 4.11 -19.40 -20.93
CA ASP A 4 2.91 -19.94 -20.33
C ASP A 4 2.43 -18.96 -19.24
N LEU A 5 1.20 -18.48 -19.36
CA LEU A 5 0.63 -17.50 -18.42
C LEU A 5 0.22 -18.16 -17.10
N GLN A 6 0.48 -19.47 -16.93
CA GLN A 6 0.19 -20.23 -15.72
C GLN A 6 1.30 -20.21 -14.65
N GLU A 7 2.47 -19.62 -14.91
CA GLU A 7 3.62 -19.76 -13.98
C GLU A 7 3.66 -18.78 -12.78
N LEU A 8 2.83 -17.73 -12.75
CA LEU A 8 2.83 -16.79 -11.62
C LEU A 8 1.44 -16.65 -10.99
N PRO A 9 1.30 -16.80 -9.65
CA PRO A 9 0.03 -16.61 -8.98
C PRO A 9 -0.50 -15.19 -9.23
N ARG A 10 -1.82 -15.07 -9.39
CA ARG A 10 -2.46 -13.77 -9.50
C ARG A 10 -2.28 -13.03 -8.17
N PHE A 11 -2.34 -11.69 -8.21
CA PHE A 11 -2.12 -10.88 -7.01
C PHE A 11 -3.10 -11.22 -5.87
N ASP A 12 -4.32 -11.64 -6.21
CA ASP A 12 -5.36 -12.08 -5.27
C ASP A 12 -5.08 -13.46 -4.65
N ASP A 13 -4.22 -14.27 -5.26
CA ASP A 13 -3.84 -15.60 -4.76
C ASP A 13 -2.60 -15.55 -3.84
N LYS A 14 -1.96 -14.38 -3.70
CA LYS A 14 -0.72 -14.17 -2.93
C LYS A 14 -0.98 -13.77 -1.47
N TRP A 15 -0.06 -14.17 -0.59
CA TRP A 15 0.03 -13.66 0.78
C TRP A 15 0.24 -12.14 0.77
N SER A 16 -0.47 -11.44 1.65
CA SER A 16 -0.56 -9.99 1.63
C SER A 16 0.81 -9.34 1.87
N PHE A 17 1.43 -9.60 3.02
CA PHE A 17 2.73 -9.03 3.34
C PHE A 17 3.47 -9.84 4.41
N LEU A 18 4.79 -9.69 4.47
CA LEU A 18 5.63 -10.08 5.59
C LEU A 18 6.45 -8.87 6.05
N TYR A 19 6.67 -8.75 7.36
CA TYR A 19 7.50 -7.71 7.97
C TYR A 19 8.72 -8.32 8.65
N PHE A 20 9.89 -7.74 8.41
CA PHE A 20 11.13 -8.10 9.07
C PHE A 20 11.87 -6.85 9.55
N GLU A 21 12.57 -6.96 10.68
CA GLU A 21 13.34 -5.88 11.30
C GLU A 21 14.68 -6.43 11.82
N LYS A 22 15.71 -5.60 12.00
CA LYS A 22 16.94 -5.95 12.75
C LYS A 22 17.67 -7.21 12.23
N GLY A 23 17.65 -7.50 10.93
CA GLY A 23 18.32 -8.67 10.35
C GLY A 23 18.85 -8.48 8.93
N HIS A 24 19.29 -9.57 8.31
CA HIS A 24 19.89 -9.57 6.98
C HIS A 24 19.09 -10.43 6.00
N ILE A 25 18.81 -9.92 4.81
CA ILE A 25 18.12 -10.67 3.75
C ILE A 25 19.11 -10.94 2.62
N GLU A 26 19.34 -12.22 2.36
CA GLU A 26 20.24 -12.68 1.31
C GLU A 26 19.59 -13.73 0.42
N GLN A 27 20.19 -13.94 -0.75
CA GLN A 27 19.82 -15.05 -1.62
C GLN A 27 20.20 -16.35 -0.91
N ASP A 28 19.24 -17.25 -0.84
CA ASP A 28 19.44 -18.61 -0.37
C ASP A 28 19.05 -19.60 -1.47
N VAL A 29 20.05 -20.12 -2.17
CA VAL A 29 19.87 -21.01 -3.32
C VAL A 29 19.00 -20.34 -4.41
N GLN A 30 17.74 -20.73 -4.54
CA GLN A 30 16.77 -20.20 -5.51
C GLN A 30 15.68 -19.33 -4.87
N THR A 31 15.78 -19.07 -3.57
CA THR A 31 14.87 -18.18 -2.84
C THR A 31 15.66 -17.08 -2.11
N VAL A 32 15.00 -16.35 -1.23
CA VAL A 32 15.63 -15.45 -0.27
C VAL A 32 15.33 -15.92 1.14
N ALA A 33 16.26 -15.67 2.05
CA ALA A 33 16.09 -15.96 3.47
C ALA A 33 16.38 -14.73 4.31
N TYR A 34 15.66 -14.61 5.42
CA TYR A 34 15.94 -13.66 6.47
C TYR A 34 16.80 -14.32 7.55
N MET A 35 17.94 -13.71 7.83
CA MET A 35 18.94 -14.13 8.79
C MET A 35 18.86 -13.23 10.01
N TYR A 36 18.70 -13.83 11.19
CA TYR A 36 18.66 -13.13 12.46
C TYR A 36 19.30 -13.95 13.57
N ALA A 37 20.36 -13.40 14.17
CA ALA A 37 21.24 -14.16 15.06
C ALA A 37 21.65 -15.48 14.38
N ASP A 38 21.38 -16.62 15.01
CA ASP A 38 21.69 -17.95 14.46
C ASP A 38 20.52 -18.61 13.71
N LYS A 39 19.46 -17.85 13.42
CA LYS A 39 18.26 -18.34 12.75
C LYS A 39 18.23 -17.93 11.29
N LYS A 40 17.78 -18.87 10.46
CA LYS A 40 17.51 -18.69 9.04
C LYS A 40 16.04 -18.96 8.76
N VAL A 41 15.35 -17.97 8.21
CA VAL A 41 13.92 -18.05 7.89
C VAL A 41 13.75 -17.92 6.38
N PRO A 42 13.38 -18.99 5.65
CA PRO A 42 13.11 -18.90 4.22
C PRO A 42 11.86 -18.04 3.97
N ILE A 43 11.90 -17.21 2.92
CA ILE A 43 10.80 -16.32 2.54
C ILE A 43 10.14 -16.86 1.26
N PRO A 44 8.82 -17.11 1.23
CA PRO A 44 8.14 -17.67 0.07
C PRO A 44 7.80 -16.58 -0.97
N ILE A 45 8.83 -16.04 -1.65
CA ILE A 45 8.74 -14.84 -2.50
C ILE A 45 7.77 -14.93 -3.67
N GLU A 46 7.55 -16.12 -4.23
CA GLU A 46 6.65 -16.32 -5.38
C GLU A 46 5.20 -16.12 -4.99
N THR A 47 4.85 -16.49 -3.76
CA THR A 47 3.50 -16.38 -3.21
C THR A 47 3.32 -15.12 -2.37
N LEU A 48 4.33 -14.25 -2.27
CA LEU A 48 4.26 -13.03 -1.45
C LEU A 48 4.03 -11.78 -2.32
N SER A 49 3.11 -10.92 -1.89
CA SER A 49 2.83 -9.64 -2.55
C SER A 49 3.78 -8.53 -2.09
N VAL A 50 4.00 -8.38 -0.78
CA VAL A 50 4.82 -7.30 -0.21
C VAL A 50 5.79 -7.83 0.84
N LEU A 51 7.05 -7.44 0.73
CA LEU A 51 8.07 -7.60 1.77
C LEU A 51 8.37 -6.24 2.39
N MET A 52 8.00 -6.07 3.66
CA MET A 52 8.23 -4.85 4.44
C MET A 52 9.53 -4.97 5.24
N LEU A 53 10.44 -4.03 5.01
CA LEU A 53 11.76 -3.96 5.65
C LEU A 53 11.77 -2.84 6.68
N GLY A 54 11.70 -3.21 7.95
CA GLY A 54 11.79 -2.30 9.09
C GLY A 54 13.24 -1.86 9.40
N PRO A 55 13.42 -0.97 10.40
CA PRO A 55 14.72 -0.47 10.81
C PRO A 55 15.75 -1.55 11.13
N GLY A 56 17.03 -1.29 10.87
CA GLY A 56 18.10 -2.27 11.11
C GLY A 56 18.09 -3.49 10.19
N THR A 57 17.25 -3.49 9.14
CA THR A 57 17.27 -4.54 8.11
C THR A 57 18.23 -4.19 6.99
N THR A 58 19.01 -5.17 6.54
CA THR A 58 19.87 -5.07 5.37
C THR A 58 19.45 -6.09 4.32
N ILE A 59 19.66 -5.80 3.04
CA ILE A 59 19.30 -6.69 1.95
C ILE A 59 20.37 -6.67 0.85
N THR A 60 20.72 -7.84 0.32
CA THR A 60 21.70 -7.96 -0.77
C THR A 60 21.09 -7.66 -2.14
N GLN A 61 21.93 -7.25 -3.09
CA GLN A 61 21.50 -7.04 -4.48
C GLN A 61 20.91 -8.32 -5.10
N ALA A 62 21.47 -9.48 -4.80
CA ALA A 62 21.00 -10.77 -5.31
C ALA A 62 19.58 -11.10 -4.81
N ALA A 63 19.28 -10.83 -3.55
CA ALA A 63 17.93 -10.96 -3.00
C ALA A 63 16.94 -9.99 -3.69
N ILE A 64 17.34 -8.73 -3.92
CA ILE A 64 16.50 -7.75 -4.64
C ILE A 64 16.16 -8.26 -6.05
N LYS A 65 17.13 -8.83 -6.76
CA LYS A 65 16.91 -9.38 -8.10
C LYS A 65 15.84 -10.47 -8.09
N LEU A 66 15.94 -11.45 -7.18
CA LEU A 66 14.96 -12.54 -7.07
C LEU A 66 13.56 -12.03 -6.70
N LEU A 67 13.46 -11.08 -5.77
CA LEU A 67 12.19 -10.46 -5.39
C LEU A 67 11.54 -9.73 -6.57
N ALA A 68 12.32 -9.03 -7.39
CA ALA A 68 11.82 -8.36 -8.59
C ALA A 68 11.35 -9.37 -9.65
N GLU A 69 12.09 -10.46 -9.88
CA GLU A 69 11.70 -11.54 -10.79
C GLU A 69 10.40 -12.23 -10.32
N ALA A 70 10.24 -12.45 -9.02
CA ALA A 70 9.04 -13.02 -8.38
C ALA A 70 7.85 -12.05 -8.30
N ARG A 71 8.03 -10.77 -8.71
CA ARG A 71 7.05 -9.69 -8.57
C ARG A 71 6.55 -9.54 -7.13
N CYS A 72 7.48 -9.59 -6.18
CA CYS A 72 7.25 -9.24 -4.78
C CYS A 72 7.70 -7.79 -4.57
N LEU A 73 6.78 -6.92 -4.15
CA LEU A 73 7.10 -5.53 -3.88
C LEU A 73 7.93 -5.43 -2.60
N ILE A 74 9.03 -4.69 -2.64
CA ILE A 74 9.81 -4.36 -1.44
C ILE A 74 9.39 -2.98 -0.96
N CYS A 75 9.05 -2.85 0.33
CA CYS A 75 8.73 -1.59 0.98
C CYS A 75 9.68 -1.36 2.16
N TRP A 76 10.39 -0.24 2.18
CA TRP A 76 11.13 0.20 3.36
C TRP A 76 10.20 0.97 4.27
N VAL A 77 10.10 0.51 5.52
CA VAL A 77 9.16 1.02 6.51
C VAL A 77 9.85 1.35 7.83
N GLY A 78 9.17 2.14 8.66
CA GLY A 78 9.55 2.41 10.05
C GLY A 78 9.31 1.21 10.96
N GLU A 79 9.64 1.38 12.23
CA GLU A 79 9.38 0.39 13.28
C GLU A 79 7.90 -0.02 13.27
N ASP A 80 7.64 -1.30 13.48
CA ASP A 80 6.32 -1.94 13.41
C ASP A 80 5.55 -1.69 12.10
N GLY A 81 6.24 -1.31 11.01
CA GLY A 81 5.59 -1.01 9.73
C GLY A 81 4.79 0.29 9.75
N VAL A 82 5.02 1.18 10.72
CA VAL A 82 4.11 2.30 10.98
C VAL A 82 4.23 3.45 10.00
N ARG A 83 5.34 3.52 9.26
CA ARG A 83 5.54 4.53 8.22
C ARG A 83 6.20 3.92 7.02
N MET A 84 5.69 4.19 5.83
CA MET A 84 6.39 3.85 4.59
C MET A 84 7.40 4.95 4.23
N TYR A 85 8.66 4.58 4.05
CA TYR A 85 9.74 5.48 3.60
C TYR A 85 9.94 5.42 2.10
N SER A 86 9.95 4.22 1.52
CA SER A 86 10.19 3.99 0.11
C SER A 86 9.60 2.64 -0.33
N ALA A 87 9.39 2.47 -1.63
CA ALA A 87 9.10 1.18 -2.24
C ALA A 87 9.99 0.97 -3.46
N GLY A 88 10.33 -0.30 -3.71
CA GLY A 88 10.93 -0.72 -4.98
C GLY A 88 9.95 -0.54 -6.13
N THR A 89 10.46 -0.46 -7.35
CA THR A 89 9.63 -0.45 -8.55
C THR A 89 9.71 -1.83 -9.19
N VAL A 90 8.58 -2.54 -9.23
CA VAL A 90 8.45 -3.76 -10.05
C VAL A 90 7.26 -3.52 -10.96
N GLY A 91 7.55 -3.02 -12.15
CA GLY A 91 6.53 -2.68 -13.13
C GLY A 91 6.04 -3.89 -13.92
N THR A 92 4.88 -3.75 -14.54
CA THR A 92 4.46 -4.64 -15.62
C THR A 92 5.34 -4.43 -16.86
N TYR A 93 5.59 -5.47 -17.65
CA TYR A 93 6.28 -5.34 -18.95
C TYR A 93 5.53 -4.48 -19.98
N SER A 94 4.31 -4.05 -19.67
CA SER A 94 3.49 -3.18 -20.51
C SER A 94 3.22 -1.85 -19.82
N ALA A 95 3.45 -0.75 -20.53
CA ALA A 95 3.09 0.60 -20.07
C ALA A 95 1.63 0.98 -20.36
N ARG A 96 0.81 0.05 -20.89
CA ARG A 96 -0.56 0.34 -21.33
C ARG A 96 -1.42 1.01 -20.25
N ASN A 97 -1.40 0.46 -19.04
CA ASN A 97 -2.22 0.95 -17.94
C ASN A 97 -1.71 2.28 -17.39
N LEU A 98 -0.39 2.45 -17.29
CA LEU A 98 0.24 3.73 -16.95
C LEU A 98 -0.15 4.84 -17.94
N LEU A 99 -0.06 4.58 -19.25
CA LEU A 99 -0.44 5.55 -20.27
C LEU A 99 -1.93 5.87 -20.22
N ARG A 100 -2.79 4.86 -19.99
CA ARG A 100 -4.23 5.06 -19.82
C ARG A 100 -4.54 5.90 -18.57
N GLN A 101 -3.84 5.65 -17.46
CA GLN A 101 -3.98 6.44 -16.24
C GLN A 101 -3.60 7.90 -16.48
N ALA A 102 -2.47 8.15 -17.15
CA ALA A 102 -2.02 9.50 -17.49
C ALA A 102 -3.02 10.23 -18.42
N GLN A 103 -3.58 9.53 -19.42
CA GLN A 103 -4.62 10.09 -20.28
C GLN A 103 -5.87 10.51 -19.50
N LEU A 104 -6.37 9.63 -18.62
CA LEU A 104 -7.56 9.92 -17.79
C LEU A 104 -7.30 11.05 -16.79
N PHE A 105 -6.07 11.22 -16.34
CA PHE A 105 -5.68 12.29 -15.42
C PHE A 105 -5.64 13.66 -16.12
N ASN A 106 -5.13 13.71 -17.35
CA ASN A 106 -4.95 14.95 -18.10
C ASN A 106 -6.25 15.49 -18.73
N ASP A 107 -7.30 14.67 -18.85
CA ASP A 107 -8.63 15.08 -19.29
C ASP A 107 -9.50 15.42 -18.06
N PRO A 108 -9.91 16.70 -17.85
CA PRO A 108 -10.70 17.11 -16.70
C PRO A 108 -12.05 16.37 -16.55
N ASP A 109 -12.73 16.09 -17.67
CA ASP A 109 -14.03 15.43 -17.67
C ASP A 109 -13.86 13.94 -17.34
N ALA A 110 -12.86 13.30 -17.96
CA ALA A 110 -12.53 11.91 -17.65
C ALA A 110 -12.06 11.75 -16.19
N ARG A 111 -11.24 12.68 -15.69
CA ARG A 111 -10.80 12.71 -14.29
C ARG A 111 -11.99 12.77 -13.34
N LEU A 112 -12.98 13.61 -13.64
CA LEU A 112 -14.18 13.74 -12.80
C LEU A 112 -15.02 12.47 -12.79
N VAL A 113 -15.13 11.77 -13.93
CA VAL A 113 -15.78 10.45 -14.01
C VAL A 113 -15.06 9.43 -13.12
N VAL A 114 -13.72 9.39 -13.16
CA VAL A 114 -12.92 8.50 -12.30
C VAL A 114 -13.12 8.82 -10.82
N VAL A 115 -13.05 10.10 -10.44
CA VAL A 115 -13.26 10.55 -9.05
C VAL A 115 -14.63 10.12 -8.53
N ARG A 116 -15.69 10.30 -9.32
CA ARG A 116 -17.04 9.86 -8.95
C ARG A 116 -17.11 8.36 -8.75
N ARG A 117 -16.48 7.58 -9.63
CA ARG A 117 -16.42 6.12 -9.48
C ARG A 117 -15.71 5.70 -8.19
N LEU A 118 -14.59 6.34 -7.84
CA LEU A 118 -13.88 6.09 -6.58
C LEU A 118 -14.76 6.38 -5.36
N TYR A 119 -15.48 7.51 -5.36
CA TYR A 119 -16.41 7.83 -4.28
C TYR A 119 -17.62 6.89 -4.22
N SER A 120 -18.19 6.48 -5.36
CA SER A 120 -19.26 5.48 -5.40
C SER A 120 -18.82 4.14 -4.79
N MET A 121 -17.58 3.72 -5.04
CA MET A 121 -17.02 2.50 -4.42
C MET A 121 -16.90 2.65 -2.90
N ARG A 122 -16.45 3.81 -2.41
CA ARG A 122 -16.28 4.08 -0.99
C ARG A 122 -17.62 4.18 -0.25
N PHE A 123 -18.58 4.90 -0.81
CA PHE A 123 -19.85 5.23 -0.16
C PHE A 123 -20.97 4.23 -0.44
N LYS A 124 -20.77 3.31 -1.40
CA LYS A 124 -21.78 2.32 -1.82
C LYS A 124 -23.12 2.96 -2.23
N GLU A 125 -23.07 4.19 -2.74
CA GLU A 125 -24.24 4.97 -3.18
C GLU A 125 -23.95 5.74 -4.48
N PRO A 126 -24.99 6.14 -5.23
CA PRO A 126 -24.84 7.01 -6.39
C PRO A 126 -24.32 8.40 -5.97
N ILE A 127 -23.40 8.95 -6.75
CA ILE A 127 -22.86 10.30 -6.54
C ILE A 127 -23.55 11.28 -7.49
N ASP A 128 -24.06 12.39 -6.96
CA ASP A 128 -24.64 13.47 -7.76
C ASP A 128 -23.61 14.03 -8.75
N THR A 129 -23.95 13.97 -10.03
CA THR A 129 -23.10 14.37 -11.17
C THR A 129 -22.91 15.88 -11.28
N ARG A 130 -23.54 16.67 -10.42
CA ARG A 130 -23.32 18.12 -10.34
C ARG A 130 -22.25 18.49 -9.32
N LEU A 131 -21.82 17.56 -8.49
CA LEU A 131 -20.84 17.84 -7.45
C LEU A 131 -19.42 17.95 -8.02
N SER A 132 -18.69 18.95 -7.51
CA SER A 132 -17.26 19.12 -7.76
C SER A 132 -16.43 18.16 -6.90
N ILE A 133 -15.15 17.99 -7.27
CA ILE A 133 -14.20 17.17 -6.50
C ILE A 133 -14.06 17.68 -5.05
N GLU A 134 -14.04 19.00 -4.87
CA GLU A 134 -13.91 19.64 -3.54
C GLU A 134 -15.15 19.39 -2.66
N GLN A 135 -16.34 19.49 -3.25
CA GLN A 135 -17.58 19.18 -2.55
C GLN A 135 -17.62 17.71 -2.13
N LEU A 136 -17.16 16.79 -2.99
CA LEU A 136 -17.06 15.37 -2.67
C LEU A 136 -16.05 15.11 -1.55
N ARG A 137 -14.90 15.79 -1.54
CA ARG A 137 -13.91 15.73 -0.45
C ARG A 137 -14.48 16.25 0.89
N GLY A 138 -15.26 17.34 0.87
CA GLY A 138 -15.98 17.80 2.06
C GLY A 138 -16.99 16.76 2.57
N LYS A 139 -17.73 16.17 1.61
CA LYS A 139 -18.51 14.92 1.71
C LYS A 139 -17.83 13.86 2.58
N GLU A 140 -16.69 13.44 2.08
CA GLU A 140 -15.84 12.39 2.64
C GLU A 140 -15.36 12.73 4.05
N GLY A 141 -14.84 13.95 4.26
CA GLY A 141 -14.33 14.37 5.56
C GLY A 141 -15.39 14.32 6.66
N ALA A 142 -16.62 14.71 6.36
CA ALA A 142 -17.74 14.60 7.30
C ALA A 142 -18.06 13.13 7.64
N ARG A 143 -18.14 12.27 6.62
CA ARG A 143 -18.40 10.83 6.81
C ARG A 143 -17.30 10.12 7.61
N VAL A 144 -16.04 10.45 7.35
CA VAL A 144 -14.89 9.88 8.08
C VAL A 144 -14.93 10.26 9.56
N ARG A 145 -15.28 11.52 9.88
CA ARG A 145 -15.43 11.96 11.28
C ARG A 145 -16.55 11.21 11.99
N ILE A 146 -17.67 10.99 11.30
CA ILE A 146 -18.79 10.20 11.84
C ILE A 146 -18.34 8.76 12.08
N ALA A 147 -17.69 8.11 11.11
CA ALA A 147 -17.22 6.73 11.24
C ALA A 147 -16.23 6.55 12.40
N TYR A 148 -15.31 7.51 12.61
CA TYR A 148 -14.43 7.45 13.78
C TYR A 148 -15.19 7.57 15.10
N LYS A 149 -16.20 8.45 15.16
CA LYS A 149 -17.02 8.63 16.35
C LYS A 149 -17.85 7.38 16.65
N GLU A 150 -18.50 6.81 15.64
CA GLU A 150 -19.29 5.58 15.76
C GLU A 150 -18.42 4.40 16.23
N ALA A 151 -17.23 4.22 15.63
CA ALA A 151 -16.30 3.17 16.06
C ALA A 151 -15.82 3.42 17.51
N ALA A 152 -15.52 4.67 17.87
CA ALA A 152 -15.10 5.01 19.23
C ALA A 152 -16.19 4.69 20.26
N GLU A 153 -17.46 5.01 19.97
CA GLU A 153 -18.61 4.67 20.80
C GLU A 153 -18.82 3.15 20.89
N GLU A 154 -18.73 2.43 19.76
CA GLU A 154 -18.89 0.97 19.70
C GLU A 154 -17.86 0.22 20.56
N TYR A 155 -16.60 0.66 20.54
CA TYR A 155 -15.51 0.02 21.28
C TYR A 155 -15.21 0.67 22.64
N GLY A 156 -16.00 1.67 23.08
CA GLY A 156 -15.81 2.33 24.36
C GLY A 156 -14.49 3.12 24.48
N ILE A 157 -14.01 3.68 23.37
CA ILE A 157 -12.75 4.42 23.26
C ILE A 157 -13.02 5.92 23.36
N GLU A 158 -12.27 6.64 24.19
CA GLU A 158 -12.27 8.10 24.17
C GLU A 158 -11.59 8.62 22.88
N TRP A 159 -12.34 9.31 22.02
CA TRP A 159 -11.84 9.81 20.74
C TRP A 159 -11.82 11.34 20.70
N ALA A 160 -10.62 11.91 20.78
CA ALA A 160 -10.37 13.35 20.67
C ALA A 160 -10.14 13.83 19.22
N GLY A 161 -10.15 12.91 18.25
CA GLY A 161 -9.88 13.19 16.84
C GLY A 161 -8.59 12.56 16.31
N ARG A 162 -8.42 12.60 14.98
CA ARG A 162 -7.22 12.09 14.33
C ARG A 162 -6.10 13.10 14.49
N ASN A 163 -5.06 12.74 15.22
CA ASN A 163 -3.87 13.58 15.38
C ASN A 163 -2.66 12.94 14.71
N TYR A 164 -2.05 13.66 13.77
CA TYR A 164 -0.92 13.21 12.95
C TYR A 164 0.32 14.08 13.25
N ASP A 165 0.67 14.28 14.52
CA ASP A 165 1.90 14.99 14.86
C ASP A 165 3.11 14.09 14.65
N GLN A 166 3.81 14.29 13.53
CA GLN A 166 5.03 13.56 13.18
C GLN A 166 6.21 13.87 14.11
N SER A 167 6.15 14.96 14.87
CA SER A 167 7.22 15.38 15.79
C SER A 167 7.09 14.79 17.19
N GLN A 168 5.91 14.27 17.56
CA GLN A 168 5.60 13.77 18.91
C GLN A 168 5.01 12.37 18.91
N TRP A 169 5.65 11.44 18.19
CA TRP A 169 5.19 10.05 18.12
C TRP A 169 5.02 9.40 19.51
N GLY A 170 5.90 9.72 20.47
CA GLY A 170 5.80 9.22 21.84
C GLY A 170 4.51 9.62 22.58
N ILE A 171 3.95 10.79 22.25
CA ILE A 171 2.83 11.43 22.98
C ILE A 171 1.47 11.18 22.30
N SER A 172 1.46 10.65 21.07
CA SER A 172 0.21 10.25 20.42
C SER A 172 -0.46 9.10 21.18
N ASP A 173 -1.78 9.20 21.35
CA ASP A 173 -2.57 8.18 22.05
C ASP A 173 -2.46 6.82 21.32
N PRO A 174 -2.65 5.69 22.04
CA PRO A 174 -2.51 4.36 21.47
C PRO A 174 -3.38 4.10 20.23
N VAL A 175 -4.56 4.73 20.15
CA VAL A 175 -5.53 4.55 19.06
C VAL A 175 -5.02 5.20 17.78
N ASN A 176 -4.50 6.43 17.89
CA ASN A 176 -3.89 7.13 16.77
C ASN A 176 -2.63 6.40 16.26
N LYS A 177 -1.82 5.81 17.14
CA LYS A 177 -0.68 4.96 16.74
C LYS A 177 -1.16 3.72 15.98
N ALA A 178 -2.14 3.00 16.51
CA ALA A 178 -2.70 1.80 15.86
C ALA A 178 -3.29 2.12 14.47
N LEU A 179 -4.06 3.20 14.35
CA LEU A 179 -4.61 3.66 13.07
C LEU A 179 -3.52 4.03 12.07
N SER A 180 -2.43 4.62 12.52
CA SER A 180 -1.29 4.98 11.65
C SER A 180 -0.54 3.74 11.17
N ALA A 181 -0.35 2.76 12.06
CA ALA A 181 0.24 1.47 11.71
C ALA A 181 -0.60 0.74 10.65
N ALA A 182 -1.91 0.62 10.91
CA ALA A 182 -2.86 0.01 9.99
C ALA A 182 -2.89 0.72 8.63
N ASN A 183 -2.87 2.05 8.61
CA ASN A 183 -2.84 2.83 7.37
C ASN A 183 -1.55 2.58 6.57
N SER A 184 -0.39 2.47 7.22
CA SER A 184 0.87 2.19 6.53
C SER A 184 0.91 0.79 5.93
N CYS A 185 0.38 -0.22 6.62
CA CYS A 185 0.21 -1.56 6.07
C CYS A 185 -0.74 -1.53 4.85
N LEU A 186 -1.88 -0.84 4.97
CA LEU A 186 -2.84 -0.69 3.89
C LEU A 186 -2.24 0.04 2.69
N TYR A 187 -1.47 1.11 2.90
CA TYR A 187 -0.81 1.83 1.83
C TYR A 187 0.25 0.99 1.12
N GLY A 188 1.01 0.18 1.85
CA GLY A 188 1.94 -0.79 1.25
C GLY A 188 1.23 -1.76 0.31
N LEU A 189 0.10 -2.33 0.73
CA LEU A 189 -0.72 -3.23 -0.09
C LEU A 189 -1.34 -2.52 -1.30
N CYS A 190 -1.90 -1.33 -1.11
CA CYS A 190 -2.43 -0.51 -2.21
C CYS A 190 -1.35 -0.16 -3.23
N HIS A 191 -0.16 0.21 -2.76
CA HIS A 191 0.99 0.52 -3.62
C HIS A 191 1.39 -0.71 -4.45
N ALA A 192 1.46 -1.89 -3.82
CA ALA A 192 1.72 -3.15 -4.50
C ALA A 192 0.67 -3.49 -5.55
N ALA A 193 -0.61 -3.32 -5.22
CA ALA A 193 -1.71 -3.55 -6.16
C ALA A 193 -1.63 -2.60 -7.35
N ILE A 194 -1.36 -1.30 -7.12
CA ILE A 194 -1.21 -0.29 -8.18
C ILE A 194 -0.06 -0.64 -9.12
N LEU A 195 1.09 -1.02 -8.58
CA LEU A 195 2.24 -1.44 -9.41
C LEU A 195 1.99 -2.75 -10.14
N ALA A 196 1.34 -3.73 -9.49
CA ALA A 196 1.01 -5.03 -10.08
C ALA A 196 0.07 -4.91 -11.28
N VAL A 197 -0.87 -3.95 -11.25
CA VAL A 197 -1.72 -3.65 -12.42
C VAL A 197 -1.04 -2.72 -13.44
N GLY A 198 0.20 -2.30 -13.23
CA GLY A 198 0.95 -1.47 -14.18
C GLY A 198 0.56 0.01 -14.18
N CYS A 199 0.01 0.50 -13.08
CA CYS A 199 -0.27 1.92 -12.85
C CYS A 199 0.85 2.57 -12.01
N SER A 200 0.85 3.91 -11.96
CA SER A 200 1.74 4.70 -11.12
C SER A 200 1.03 5.20 -9.86
N PRO A 201 1.60 4.97 -8.66
CA PRO A 201 1.15 5.60 -7.42
C PRO A 201 1.30 7.14 -7.41
N GLY A 202 2.16 7.69 -8.29
CA GLY A 202 2.39 9.13 -8.39
C GLY A 202 1.31 9.90 -9.16
N ILE A 203 0.35 9.22 -9.80
CA ILE A 203 -0.74 9.86 -10.55
C ILE A 203 -2.07 9.62 -9.84
N GLY A 204 -2.44 10.53 -8.94
CA GLY A 204 -3.68 10.46 -8.17
C GLY A 204 -4.83 11.25 -8.81
N PHE A 205 -6.07 10.78 -8.65
CA PHE A 205 -7.26 11.46 -9.18
C PHE A 205 -7.89 12.42 -8.17
N ILE A 206 -8.02 11.99 -6.90
CA ILE A 206 -8.58 12.77 -5.78
C ILE A 206 -7.49 13.59 -5.09
N HIS A 207 -6.36 12.94 -4.79
CA HIS A 207 -5.18 13.54 -4.18
C HIS A 207 -4.17 13.85 -5.28
N THR A 208 -3.85 15.13 -5.44
CA THR A 208 -2.86 15.68 -6.36
C THR A 208 -2.04 16.73 -5.65
#